data_AF-M5DXW8-F1
#
_entry.id   AF-M5DXW8-F1
#
_cell.length_a   1.000
_cell.length_b   1.000
_cell.length_c   1.000
_cell.angle_alpha   90.00
_cell.angle_beta   90.00
_cell.angle_gamma   90.00
#
_symmetry.space_group_name_H-M   'P 1'
#
loop_
_entity.id
_entity.type
_entity.pdbx_description
1 polymer ?
#
loop_
_entity_poly.entity_id
_entity_poly.type
_entity_poly.pdbx_seq_one_letter_code
_entity_poly.pdbx_strand_id
1 'polypeptide(L)'
;MKNKRTREEIIFKTVKEDNILPITSICKLNCIFCSHKNNPPEVETYNFGHLEFELIKRMIEFLDPEQPVFIGESASKIIEGEPFVHPDIYKILKYLRQRWPEIEIKITSSGSFIELKRVEFLKKLKPLELNISLNGPAPEERVFLMNDSQPDNVFKLLPKLKKNKINFEASIVSMHHLKGFEYLKRSFDFLEKYPPQSLRVFLAGFSNYADQDLAVDSSEYYRLNNFINKQIANYSYPIIIEPQLISSLAANVNDIIANSAAAKANLKSGDLILKVNGKTVKSRVDAFYKIKSAKNPKIELKREEKQINTIIEKEEGISSGLIMSYDLSLNQINKLKAYAEASKKDKKNKKTLIISSQFAYSFFKKMLAPYLNSNYNLNLLKAKNYFFGGSIAAAGLLCNQDLIKLIKKADLEADRIILPEIIYDYYGNDLLGKHYSELEDNFKAEVILI
;
A
#
# COMPACT_ATOMS: atom_id res chain seq x y z
N MET A 1 -22.91 21.83 16.79
CA MET A 1 -21.82 22.19 15.86
C MET A 1 -20.70 21.17 16.06
N LYS A 2 -20.47 20.25 15.11
CA LYS A 2 -19.31 19.35 15.20
C LYS A 2 -18.06 20.22 15.09
N ASN A 3 -17.18 20.19 16.10
CA ASN A 3 -15.86 20.85 16.02
C ASN A 3 -15.11 20.26 14.83
N LYS A 4 -15.15 20.97 13.69
CA LYS A 4 -14.35 20.61 12.52
C LYS A 4 -12.90 20.83 12.95
N ARG A 5 -12.10 19.76 12.90
CA ARG A 5 -10.71 19.78 13.37
C ARG A 5 -9.95 20.87 12.64
N THR A 6 -9.02 21.50 13.33
CA THR A 6 -8.20 22.54 12.72
C THR A 6 -7.29 21.89 11.68
N ARG A 7 -6.95 22.69 10.67
CA ARG A 7 -6.03 22.30 9.60
C ARG A 7 -4.67 21.86 10.14
N GLU A 8 -4.17 22.53 11.18
CA GLU A 8 -2.89 22.20 11.82
C GLU A 8 -2.94 20.87 12.57
N GLU A 9 -4.00 20.59 13.32
CA GLU A 9 -4.16 19.33 14.07
C GLU A 9 -4.02 18.10 13.16
N ILE A 10 -4.59 18.15 11.95
CA ILE A 10 -4.55 17.03 11.00
C ILE A 10 -3.14 16.83 10.47
N ILE A 11 -2.45 17.92 10.10
CA ILE A 11 -1.06 17.86 9.60
C ILE A 11 -0.14 17.28 10.67
N PHE A 12 -0.12 17.87 11.86
CA PHE A 12 0.79 17.44 12.93
C PHE A 12 0.54 16.00 13.35
N LYS A 13 -0.72 15.56 13.28
CA LYS A 13 -1.04 14.20 13.62
C LYS A 13 -0.62 13.21 12.53
N THR A 14 -0.85 13.51 11.25
CA THR A 14 -0.31 12.68 10.15
C THR A 14 1.20 12.53 10.26
N VAL A 15 1.90 13.59 10.64
CA VAL A 15 3.35 13.54 10.92
C VAL A 15 3.68 12.61 12.08
N LYS A 16 2.95 12.75 13.21
CA LYS A 16 3.24 12.01 14.44
C LYS A 16 2.91 10.52 14.35
N GLU A 17 1.77 10.15 13.76
CA GLU A 17 1.31 8.75 13.77
C GLU A 17 1.78 7.96 12.55
N ASP A 18 1.86 8.61 11.38
CA ASP A 18 2.15 7.93 10.11
C ASP A 18 3.58 8.20 9.61
N ASN A 19 4.32 9.10 10.26
CA ASN A 19 5.65 9.55 9.83
C ASN A 19 5.66 10.11 8.40
N ILE A 20 4.50 10.58 7.92
CA ILE A 20 4.34 11.25 6.64
C ILE A 20 4.60 12.74 6.86
N LEU A 21 5.42 13.35 6.01
CA LEU A 21 5.72 14.78 6.02
C LEU A 21 5.07 15.45 4.80
N PRO A 22 3.80 15.88 4.89
CA PRO A 22 3.18 16.68 3.84
C PRO A 22 3.96 17.98 3.69
N ILE A 23 4.32 18.34 2.46
CA ILE A 23 5.00 19.62 2.18
C ILE A 23 4.22 20.46 1.15
N THR A 24 3.43 19.81 0.32
CA THR A 24 2.67 20.46 -0.75
C THR A 24 1.45 19.64 -1.12
N SER A 25 0.33 20.30 -1.36
CA SER A 25 -0.83 19.74 -2.08
C SER A 25 -0.87 20.18 -3.55
N ILE A 26 0.09 21.01 -3.97
CA ILE A 26 0.20 21.48 -5.36
C ILE A 26 0.87 20.41 -6.21
N CYS A 27 0.19 20.03 -7.29
CA CYS A 27 0.70 19.15 -8.33
C CYS A 27 0.58 19.85 -9.68
N LYS A 28 1.68 19.88 -10.46
CA LYS A 28 1.70 20.42 -11.83
C LYS A 28 1.42 19.35 -12.91
N LEU A 29 0.89 18.22 -12.48
CA LEU A 29 0.41 17.12 -13.32
C LEU A 29 -1.11 17.08 -13.22
N ASN A 30 -1.75 16.43 -14.20
CA ASN A 30 -3.20 16.27 -14.26
C ASN A 30 -3.56 14.84 -14.65
N CYS A 31 -3.05 13.84 -13.94
CA CYS A 31 -3.20 12.43 -14.31
C CYS A 31 -4.66 12.00 -14.45
N ILE A 32 -4.96 11.22 -15.49
CA ILE A 32 -6.31 10.69 -15.75
C ILE A 32 -6.73 9.66 -14.69
N PHE A 33 -5.75 8.98 -14.08
CA PHE A 33 -5.93 8.02 -13.00
C PHE A 33 -5.73 8.62 -11.60
N CYS A 34 -5.62 9.95 -11.47
CA CYS A 34 -5.44 10.58 -10.17
C CYS A 34 -6.68 10.39 -9.30
N SER A 35 -6.53 9.76 -8.13
CA SER A 35 -7.64 9.53 -7.20
C SER A 35 -8.31 10.84 -6.76
N HIS A 36 -7.53 11.92 -6.58
CA HIS A 36 -8.04 13.23 -6.17
C HIS A 36 -9.10 13.83 -7.11
N LYS A 37 -9.13 13.43 -8.39
CA LYS A 37 -10.17 13.84 -9.35
C LYS A 37 -11.47 13.06 -9.23
N ASN A 38 -11.36 11.82 -8.74
CA ASN A 38 -12.44 10.84 -8.76
C ASN A 38 -13.05 10.66 -7.35
N ASN A 39 -12.67 11.48 -6.38
CA ASN A 39 -13.29 11.42 -5.06
C ASN A 39 -14.72 11.99 -5.11
N PRO A 40 -15.71 11.29 -4.52
CA PRO A 40 -17.02 11.88 -4.27
C PRO A 40 -16.88 13.21 -3.50
N PRO A 41 -17.69 14.24 -3.82
CA PRO A 41 -17.59 15.57 -3.21
C PRO A 41 -17.84 15.56 -1.69
N GLU A 42 -18.49 14.52 -1.16
CA GLU A 42 -18.74 14.33 0.26
C GLU A 42 -17.50 13.86 1.04
N VAL A 43 -16.46 13.36 0.36
CA VAL A 43 -15.21 12.93 1.01
C VAL A 43 -14.48 14.14 1.57
N GLU A 44 -14.19 14.10 2.87
CA GLU A 44 -13.44 15.16 3.51
C GLU A 44 -11.95 15.06 3.13
N THR A 45 -11.46 16.02 2.34
CA THR A 45 -10.05 16.15 1.96
C THR A 45 -9.50 17.53 2.31
N TYR A 46 -8.19 17.60 2.55
CA TYR A 46 -7.51 18.83 2.97
C TYR A 46 -6.43 19.24 1.95
N ASN A 47 -6.53 20.48 1.48
CA ASN A 47 -5.57 21.09 0.56
C ASN A 47 -4.92 22.30 1.23
N PHE A 48 -3.59 22.39 1.19
CA PHE A 48 -2.81 23.38 1.93
C PHE A 48 -1.90 24.27 1.07
N GLY A 49 -1.92 24.12 -0.25
CA GLY A 49 -0.96 24.77 -1.13
C GLY A 49 0.46 24.26 -0.90
N HIS A 50 1.44 25.16 -1.00
CA HIS A 50 2.79 24.92 -0.48
C HIS A 50 2.82 25.29 1.00
N LEU A 51 3.32 24.39 1.86
CA LEU A 51 3.48 24.70 3.27
C LEU A 51 4.72 25.56 3.49
N GLU A 52 4.60 26.56 4.35
CA GLU A 52 5.73 27.43 4.70
C GLU A 52 6.87 26.63 5.33
N PHE A 53 8.10 26.98 4.97
CA PHE A 53 9.30 26.28 5.44
C PHE A 53 9.40 26.21 6.97
N GLU A 54 8.99 27.26 7.68
CA GLU A 54 9.01 27.27 9.15
C GLU A 54 7.96 26.34 9.78
N LEU A 55 6.81 26.15 9.14
CA LEU A 55 5.84 25.13 9.58
C LEU A 55 6.40 23.73 9.37
N ILE A 56 7.02 23.47 8.22
CA ILE A 56 7.65 22.17 7.92
C ILE A 56 8.76 21.87 8.93
N LYS A 57 9.57 22.87 9.30
CA LYS A 57 10.58 22.69 10.37
C LYS A 57 9.95 22.25 11.69
N ARG A 58 8.84 22.88 12.10
CA ARG A 58 8.12 22.47 13.30
C ARG A 58 7.59 21.05 13.18
N MET A 59 7.05 20.65 12.02
CA MET A 59 6.57 19.29 11.75
C MET A 59 7.70 18.26 11.88
N ILE A 60 8.89 18.55 11.34
CA ILE A 60 10.05 17.65 11.40
C ILE A 60 10.44 17.26 12.84
N GLU A 61 10.16 18.11 13.83
CA GLU A 61 10.42 17.80 15.24
C GLU A 61 9.50 16.72 15.83
N PHE A 62 8.38 16.40 15.16
CA PHE A 62 7.40 15.39 15.60
C PHE A 62 7.56 14.04 14.88
N LEU A 63 8.54 13.90 13.99
CA LEU A 63 8.84 12.63 13.34
C LEU A 63 9.44 11.63 14.34
N ASP A 64 9.04 10.37 14.22
CA ASP A 64 9.70 9.24 14.88
C ASP A 64 11.00 8.89 14.11
N PRO A 65 12.19 9.07 14.70
CA PRO A 65 13.46 8.80 14.02
C PRO A 65 13.73 7.30 13.78
N GLU A 66 12.99 6.40 14.43
CA GLU A 66 13.12 4.95 14.24
C GLU A 66 12.36 4.45 13.00
N GLN A 67 11.53 5.30 12.39
CA GLN A 67 10.74 4.99 11.21
C GLN A 67 11.20 5.82 10.01
N PRO A 68 11.04 5.31 8.78
CA PRO A 68 11.24 6.12 7.59
C PRO A 68 10.28 7.32 7.58
N VAL A 69 10.73 8.45 7.06
CA VAL A 69 9.85 9.59 6.78
C VAL A 69 9.40 9.56 5.32
N PHE A 70 8.10 9.69 5.09
CA PHE A 70 7.50 9.61 3.76
C PHE A 70 7.13 11.01 3.24
N ILE A 71 7.45 11.30 1.99
CA ILE A 71 7.13 12.57 1.32
C ILE A 71 6.51 12.27 -0.05
N GLY A 72 5.32 12.83 -0.32
CA GLY A 72 4.63 12.66 -1.60
C GLY A 72 3.77 11.39 -1.65
N GLU A 73 3.22 10.96 -0.50
CA GLU A 73 2.42 9.73 -0.39
C GLU A 73 0.99 10.04 0.08
N SER A 74 0.00 9.84 -0.80
CA SER A 74 -1.40 10.12 -0.47
C SER A 74 -2.08 9.01 0.35
N ALA A 75 -1.61 8.78 1.58
CA ALA A 75 -2.17 7.78 2.51
C ALA A 75 -3.08 8.38 3.61
N SER A 76 -3.24 9.71 3.62
CA SER A 76 -4.07 10.43 4.59
C SER A 76 -5.21 11.19 3.91
N LYS A 77 -6.06 11.87 4.71
CA LYS A 77 -7.07 12.82 4.18
C LYS A 77 -6.43 14.08 3.58
N ILE A 78 -5.10 14.23 3.66
CA ILE A 78 -4.35 15.33 3.07
C ILE A 78 -4.11 15.03 1.59
N ILE A 79 -4.48 15.97 0.74
CA ILE A 79 -4.10 15.93 -0.67
C ILE A 79 -2.62 16.23 -0.73
N GLU A 80 -1.81 15.24 -1.10
CA GLU A 80 -0.40 15.45 -1.41
C GLU A 80 -0.21 15.68 -2.92
N GLY A 81 0.64 16.65 -3.22
CA GLY A 81 1.01 17.03 -4.58
C GLY A 81 2.35 16.44 -5.01
N GLU A 82 3.00 17.09 -5.97
CA GLU A 82 4.33 16.68 -6.44
C GLU A 82 5.41 17.36 -5.59
N PRO A 83 6.19 16.63 -4.78
CA PRO A 83 7.14 17.21 -3.82
C PRO A 83 8.12 18.20 -4.47
N PHE A 84 8.60 17.89 -5.67
CA PHE A 84 9.63 18.70 -6.34
C PHE A 84 9.08 19.96 -7.03
N VAL A 85 7.76 20.21 -6.97
CA VAL A 85 7.20 21.51 -7.34
C VAL A 85 7.35 22.53 -6.20
N HIS A 86 7.55 22.08 -4.95
CA HIS A 86 7.71 22.98 -3.81
C HIS A 86 8.98 23.83 -3.96
N PRO A 87 8.90 25.18 -3.88
CA PRO A 87 10.04 26.07 -4.13
C PRO A 87 11.23 25.80 -3.20
N ASP A 88 10.96 25.44 -1.94
CA ASP A 88 11.96 25.12 -0.94
C ASP A 88 12.31 23.62 -0.82
N ILE A 89 11.91 22.73 -1.74
CA ILE A 89 12.10 21.27 -1.59
C ILE A 89 13.55 20.89 -1.19
N TYR A 90 14.55 21.44 -1.86
CA TYR A 90 15.95 21.13 -1.54
C TYR A 90 16.41 21.71 -0.21
N LYS A 91 15.83 22.83 0.22
CA LYS A 91 16.09 23.44 1.54
C LYS A 91 15.47 22.59 2.65
N ILE A 92 14.24 22.11 2.44
CA ILE A 92 13.51 21.19 3.31
C ILE A 92 14.31 19.89 3.50
N LEU A 93 14.70 19.23 2.39
CA LEU A 93 15.45 17.98 2.45
C LEU A 93 16.81 18.15 3.14
N LYS A 94 17.48 19.30 2.92
CA LYS A 94 18.72 19.63 3.62
C LYS A 94 18.50 19.76 5.13
N TYR A 95 17.46 20.48 5.56
CA TYR A 95 17.14 20.63 6.97
C TYR A 95 16.77 19.30 7.62
N LEU A 96 15.92 18.50 6.96
CA LEU A 96 15.50 17.19 7.42
C LEU A 96 16.71 16.27 7.68
N ARG A 97 17.64 16.17 6.72
CA ARG A 97 18.86 15.37 6.90
C ARG A 97 19.80 15.93 7.97
N GLN A 98 19.87 17.26 8.14
CA GLN A 98 20.66 17.87 9.22
C GLN A 98 20.08 17.57 10.60
N ARG A 99 18.75 17.61 10.73
CA ARG A 99 18.05 17.37 11.98
C ARG A 99 18.04 15.90 12.37
N TRP A 100 17.92 15.02 11.39
CA TRP A 100 17.84 13.58 11.54
C TRP A 100 18.85 12.89 10.60
N PRO A 101 20.13 12.74 11.03
CA PRO A 101 21.19 12.23 10.16
C PRO A 101 20.99 10.80 9.66
N GLU A 102 20.32 9.95 10.44
CA GLU A 102 20.15 8.51 10.14
C GLU A 102 18.76 8.14 9.63
N ILE A 103 17.76 9.04 9.70
CA ILE A 103 16.39 8.70 9.29
C ILE A 103 16.36 8.33 7.80
N GLU A 104 15.66 7.25 7.44
CA GLU A 104 15.44 6.92 6.03
C GLU A 104 14.44 7.91 5.44
N ILE A 105 14.81 8.60 4.37
CA ILE A 105 13.91 9.51 3.65
C ILE A 105 13.33 8.75 2.46
N LYS A 106 12.00 8.66 2.37
CA LYS A 106 11.29 8.05 1.24
C LYS A 106 10.51 9.10 0.48
N ILE A 107 10.81 9.28 -0.81
CA ILE A 107 10.18 10.30 -1.64
C ILE A 107 9.53 9.65 -2.86
N THR A 108 8.22 9.82 -3.02
CA THR A 108 7.52 9.47 -4.26
C THR A 108 7.43 10.72 -5.15
N SER A 109 7.81 10.58 -6.42
CA SER A 109 7.78 11.69 -7.40
C SER A 109 7.55 11.17 -8.81
N SER A 110 6.94 12.00 -9.65
CA SER A 110 6.86 11.74 -11.10
C SER A 110 8.21 11.78 -11.80
N GLY A 111 9.23 12.34 -11.15
CA GLY A 111 10.55 12.61 -11.75
C GLY A 111 10.59 13.83 -12.68
N SER A 112 9.44 14.42 -13.02
CA SER A 112 9.35 15.52 -14.01
C SER A 112 10.01 16.80 -13.53
N PHE A 113 9.95 17.08 -12.22
CA PHE A 113 10.39 18.36 -11.63
C PHE A 113 11.69 18.24 -10.83
N ILE A 114 12.32 17.06 -10.81
CA ILE A 114 13.63 16.88 -10.19
C ILE A 114 14.70 17.57 -11.04
N GLU A 115 15.38 18.56 -10.48
CA GLU A 115 16.47 19.26 -11.15
C GLU A 115 17.63 18.30 -11.45
N LEU A 116 17.90 18.04 -12.73
CA LEU A 116 18.97 17.11 -13.14
C LEU A 116 20.39 17.54 -12.71
N LYS A 117 20.59 18.82 -12.35
CA LYS A 117 21.86 19.35 -11.80
C LYS A 117 22.02 19.05 -10.31
N ARG A 118 20.96 18.65 -9.61
CA ARG A 118 20.93 18.36 -8.17
C ARG A 118 20.90 16.87 -7.84
N VAL A 119 21.14 15.99 -8.81
CA VAL A 119 21.22 14.54 -8.55
C VAL A 119 22.29 14.20 -7.51
N GLU A 120 23.44 14.89 -7.54
CA GLU A 120 24.48 14.72 -6.52
C GLU A 120 24.05 15.20 -5.13
N PHE A 121 23.11 16.14 -5.04
CA PHE A 121 22.51 16.52 -3.76
C PHE A 121 21.66 15.37 -3.21
N LEU A 122 20.83 14.72 -4.03
CA LEU A 122 20.03 13.57 -3.61
C LEU A 122 20.90 12.43 -3.06
N LYS A 123 22.05 12.19 -3.68
CA LYS A 123 23.01 11.18 -3.19
C LYS A 123 23.51 11.44 -1.77
N LYS A 124 23.61 12.71 -1.36
CA LYS A 124 24.04 13.12 0.00
C LYS A 124 22.93 12.94 1.05
N LEU A 125 21.70 12.63 0.63
CA LEU A 125 20.57 12.39 1.52
C LEU A 125 20.47 10.92 1.96
N LYS A 126 21.47 10.07 1.73
CA LYS A 126 21.42 8.68 2.23
C LYS A 126 21.27 8.64 3.76
N PRO A 127 20.49 7.70 4.32
CA PRO A 127 19.63 6.72 3.63
C PRO A 127 18.42 7.37 2.93
N LEU A 128 18.28 7.10 1.62
CA LEU A 128 17.26 7.68 0.73
C LEU A 128 16.69 6.59 -0.17
N GLU A 129 15.37 6.51 -0.24
CA GLU A 129 14.61 5.74 -1.22
C GLU A 129 13.82 6.71 -2.11
N LEU A 130 14.03 6.64 -3.42
CA LEU A 130 13.23 7.36 -4.40
C LEU A 130 12.26 6.39 -5.05
N ASN A 131 10.96 6.67 -5.03
CA ASN A 131 9.97 5.96 -5.81
C ASN A 131 9.55 6.81 -7.02
N ILE A 132 9.99 6.42 -8.21
CA ILE A 132 9.77 7.16 -9.44
C ILE A 132 8.51 6.63 -10.14
N SER A 133 7.47 7.45 -10.18
CA SER A 133 6.24 7.19 -10.93
C SER A 133 6.46 7.40 -12.43
N LEU A 134 6.95 6.35 -13.11
CA LEU A 134 7.30 6.37 -14.53
C LEU A 134 6.07 6.54 -15.43
N ASN A 135 4.97 5.81 -15.16
CA ASN A 135 3.66 6.00 -15.80
C ASN A 135 3.68 6.23 -17.34
N GLY A 136 4.64 5.63 -18.05
CA GLY A 136 4.72 5.68 -19.51
C GLY A 136 6.12 5.39 -20.06
N PRO A 137 6.22 4.79 -21.27
CA PRO A 137 7.49 4.43 -21.86
C PRO A 137 8.21 5.57 -22.58
N ALA A 138 7.49 6.64 -22.94
CA ALA A 138 8.04 7.81 -23.61
C ALA A 138 7.28 9.10 -23.23
N PRO A 139 7.83 10.29 -23.58
CA PRO A 139 7.27 11.57 -23.20
C PRO A 139 5.81 11.76 -23.64
N GLU A 140 5.47 11.33 -24.85
CA GLU A 140 4.13 11.46 -25.44
C GLU A 140 3.06 10.72 -24.64
N GLU A 141 3.35 9.53 -24.10
CA GLU A 141 2.38 8.83 -23.25
C GLU A 141 2.23 9.50 -21.89
N ARG A 142 3.29 10.13 -21.35
CA ARG A 142 3.19 10.92 -20.12
C ARG A 142 2.38 12.18 -20.32
N VAL A 143 2.51 12.87 -21.46
CA VAL A 143 1.62 13.99 -21.81
C VAL A 143 0.18 13.50 -21.84
N PHE A 144 -0.10 12.40 -22.51
CA PHE A 144 -1.45 11.85 -22.61
C PHE A 144 -2.04 11.42 -21.25
N LEU A 145 -1.29 10.63 -20.46
CA LEU A 145 -1.81 10.04 -19.21
C LEU A 145 -1.75 11.00 -18.03
N MET A 146 -0.76 11.89 -18.00
CA MET A 146 -0.41 12.72 -16.84
C MET A 146 -0.56 14.21 -17.09
N ASN A 147 -0.81 14.64 -18.33
CA ASN A 147 -0.68 16.04 -18.75
C ASN A 147 0.65 16.65 -18.25
N ASP A 148 1.72 15.86 -18.37
CA ASP A 148 3.01 16.22 -17.84
C ASP A 148 3.60 17.38 -18.64
N SER A 149 3.93 18.48 -17.95
CA SER A 149 4.54 19.67 -18.56
C SER A 149 6.06 19.55 -18.74
N GLN A 150 6.70 18.53 -18.16
CA GLN A 150 8.13 18.24 -18.31
C GLN A 150 8.37 16.74 -18.54
N PRO A 151 7.71 16.13 -19.55
CA PRO A 151 7.64 14.68 -19.71
C PRO A 151 9.01 14.04 -20.00
N ASP A 152 9.92 14.77 -20.67
CA ASP A 152 11.27 14.29 -20.98
C ASP A 152 12.17 14.12 -19.76
N ASN A 153 11.88 14.81 -18.66
CA ASN A 153 12.84 14.96 -17.57
C ASN A 153 13.08 13.63 -16.84
N VAL A 154 12.05 12.82 -16.65
CA VAL A 154 12.18 11.49 -16.01
C VAL A 154 13.09 10.56 -16.83
N PHE A 155 13.00 10.59 -18.16
CA PHE A 155 13.83 9.77 -19.05
C PHE A 155 15.30 10.19 -19.05
N LYS A 156 15.58 11.48 -18.75
CA LYS A 156 16.95 12.01 -18.53
C LYS A 156 17.44 11.77 -17.09
N LEU A 157 16.52 11.69 -16.13
CA LEU A 157 16.80 11.48 -14.71
C LEU A 157 17.30 10.05 -14.43
N LEU A 158 16.60 9.02 -14.91
CA LEU A 158 16.96 7.63 -14.59
C LEU A 158 18.40 7.25 -15.00
N PRO A 159 18.93 7.61 -16.19
CA PRO A 159 20.33 7.41 -16.53
C PRO A 159 21.29 8.10 -15.54
N LYS A 160 20.93 9.31 -15.06
CA LYS A 160 21.74 10.04 -14.08
C LYS A 160 21.69 9.40 -12.68
N LEU A 161 20.54 8.89 -12.24
CA LEU A 161 20.45 8.12 -10.99
C LEU A 161 21.36 6.90 -11.05
N LYS A 162 21.29 6.14 -12.15
CA LYS A 162 22.14 4.98 -12.39
C LYS A 162 23.63 5.34 -12.38
N LYS A 163 24.03 6.37 -13.14
CA LYS A 163 25.43 6.86 -13.19
C LYS A 163 25.97 7.23 -11.81
N ASN A 164 25.13 7.82 -10.96
CA ASN A 164 25.52 8.26 -9.61
C ASN A 164 25.33 7.19 -8.53
N LYS A 165 24.95 5.96 -8.91
CA LYS A 165 24.71 4.83 -7.99
C LYS A 165 23.66 5.16 -6.92
N ILE A 166 22.59 5.82 -7.35
CA ILE A 166 21.40 6.07 -6.54
C ILE A 166 20.38 5.00 -6.93
N ASN A 167 20.00 4.18 -5.95
CA ASN A 167 18.94 3.20 -6.13
C ASN A 167 17.58 3.90 -6.10
N PHE A 168 16.61 3.32 -6.81
CA PHE A 168 15.25 3.81 -6.85
C PHE A 168 14.28 2.65 -7.04
N GLU A 169 13.06 2.83 -6.55
CA GLU A 169 11.89 2.03 -6.86
C GLU A 169 11.14 2.67 -8.03
N ALA A 170 10.40 1.88 -8.80
CA ALA A 170 9.56 2.40 -9.87
C ALA A 170 8.08 2.07 -9.64
N SER A 171 7.19 2.93 -10.12
CA SER A 171 5.75 2.65 -10.14
C SER A 171 5.10 3.02 -11.47
N ILE A 172 4.12 2.22 -11.88
CA ILE A 172 3.28 2.46 -13.07
C ILE A 172 1.83 2.18 -12.70
N VAL A 173 0.92 3.11 -12.99
CA VAL A 173 -0.51 2.80 -13.09
C VAL A 173 -0.76 2.21 -14.47
N SER A 174 -1.26 0.98 -14.52
CA SER A 174 -1.12 0.11 -15.68
C SER A 174 -1.76 0.64 -16.95
N MET A 175 -2.96 1.25 -16.83
CA MET A 175 -3.75 1.83 -17.93
C MET A 175 -3.82 0.97 -19.21
N HIS A 176 -3.68 -0.36 -19.07
CA HIS A 176 -3.56 -1.30 -20.19
C HIS A 176 -4.87 -1.51 -20.92
N HIS A 177 -6.01 -1.30 -20.24
CA HIS A 177 -7.34 -1.27 -20.86
C HIS A 177 -7.45 -0.11 -21.87
N LEU A 178 -6.72 0.99 -21.67
CA LEU A 178 -6.72 2.17 -22.54
C LEU A 178 -5.57 2.15 -23.56
N LYS A 179 -4.37 1.72 -23.16
CA LYS A 179 -3.14 1.80 -23.99
C LYS A 179 -2.65 0.46 -24.55
N GLY A 180 -3.27 -0.65 -24.15
CA GLY A 180 -2.82 -2.00 -24.48
C GLY A 180 -1.60 -2.46 -23.68
N PHE A 181 -1.27 -3.75 -23.81
CA PHE A 181 -0.13 -4.36 -23.12
C PHE A 181 1.23 -3.99 -23.72
N GLU A 182 1.28 -3.59 -24.99
CA GLU A 182 2.53 -3.15 -25.64
C GLU A 182 3.10 -1.89 -24.96
N TYR A 183 2.23 -0.98 -24.51
CA TYR A 183 2.60 0.18 -23.71
C TYR A 183 3.32 -0.22 -22.41
N LEU A 184 2.81 -1.25 -21.70
CA LEU A 184 3.44 -1.76 -20.49
C LEU A 184 4.78 -2.43 -20.80
N LYS A 185 4.81 -3.27 -21.83
CA LYS A 185 6.03 -3.95 -22.26
C LYS A 185 7.14 -2.94 -22.56
N ARG A 186 6.85 -1.91 -23.36
CA ARG A 186 7.81 -0.82 -23.65
C ARG A 186 8.30 -0.12 -22.39
N SER A 187 7.45 0.02 -21.37
CA SER A 187 7.82 0.64 -20.10
C SER A 187 8.78 -0.25 -19.31
N PHE A 188 8.53 -1.56 -19.30
CA PHE A 188 9.40 -2.55 -18.66
C PHE A 188 10.75 -2.64 -19.39
N ASP A 189 10.74 -2.66 -20.73
CA ASP A 189 11.94 -2.68 -21.57
C ASP A 189 12.79 -1.41 -21.37
N PHE A 190 12.16 -0.25 -21.17
CA PHE A 190 12.87 0.98 -20.85
C PHE A 190 13.53 0.90 -19.47
N LEU A 191 12.80 0.41 -18.45
CA LEU A 191 13.34 0.22 -17.09
C LEU A 191 14.46 -0.81 -17.03
N GLU A 192 14.48 -1.83 -17.87
CA GLU A 192 15.58 -2.82 -17.91
C GLU A 192 16.94 -2.18 -18.23
N LYS A 193 16.95 -1.06 -18.97
CA LYS A 193 18.18 -0.28 -19.22
C LYS A 193 18.71 0.39 -17.95
N TYR A 194 17.84 0.66 -16.99
CA TYR A 194 18.11 1.35 -15.73
C TYR A 194 17.34 0.67 -14.59
N PRO A 195 17.67 -0.59 -14.24
CA PRO A 195 16.78 -1.44 -13.46
C PRO A 195 16.52 -0.84 -12.07
N PRO A 196 15.24 -0.67 -11.66
CA PRO A 196 14.89 -0.27 -10.30
C PRO A 196 15.13 -1.43 -9.32
N GLN A 197 14.99 -1.16 -8.02
CA GLN A 197 15.01 -2.22 -7.00
C GLN A 197 13.78 -3.13 -7.10
N SER A 198 12.62 -2.56 -7.42
CA SER A 198 11.39 -3.24 -7.82
C SER A 198 10.51 -2.29 -8.64
N LEU A 199 9.55 -2.87 -9.36
CA LEU A 199 8.51 -2.16 -10.09
C LEU A 199 7.14 -2.53 -9.53
N ARG A 200 6.39 -1.54 -9.03
CA ARG A 200 4.97 -1.69 -8.67
C ARG A 200 4.07 -1.30 -9.84
N VAL A 201 3.24 -2.23 -10.30
CA VAL A 201 2.25 -2.04 -11.36
C VAL A 201 0.85 -2.03 -10.75
N PHE A 202 0.26 -0.84 -10.65
CA PHE A 202 -1.05 -0.64 -10.05
C PHE A 202 -2.17 -0.83 -11.10
N LEU A 203 -3.17 -1.63 -10.75
CA LEU A 203 -4.46 -1.57 -11.42
C LEU A 203 -5.19 -0.31 -10.94
N ALA A 204 -5.58 0.55 -11.87
CA ALA A 204 -6.32 1.76 -11.53
C ALA A 204 -7.70 1.42 -10.97
N GLY A 205 -8.04 2.04 -9.84
CA GLY A 205 -9.40 2.05 -9.30
C GLY A 205 -10.11 3.34 -9.68
N PHE A 206 -11.34 3.22 -10.19
CA PHE A 206 -12.16 4.35 -10.60
C PHE A 206 -13.49 4.31 -9.88
N SER A 207 -13.91 5.45 -9.33
CA SER A 207 -15.24 5.63 -8.75
C SER A 207 -16.27 5.90 -9.86
N ASN A 208 -17.55 6.03 -9.49
CA ASN A 208 -18.61 6.48 -10.40
C ASN A 208 -18.43 7.93 -10.89
N TYR A 209 -17.48 8.69 -10.33
CA TYR A 209 -17.16 10.06 -10.74
C TYR A 209 -16.08 10.13 -11.82
N ALA A 210 -15.44 8.99 -12.13
CA ALA A 210 -14.50 8.92 -13.24
C ALA A 210 -15.23 8.98 -14.59
N ASP A 211 -14.50 9.36 -15.63
CA ASP A 211 -14.99 9.26 -17.01
C ASP A 211 -15.36 7.81 -17.34
N GLN A 212 -16.48 7.61 -18.05
CA GLN A 212 -16.99 6.28 -18.39
C GLN A 212 -16.00 5.49 -19.24
N ASP A 213 -15.21 6.18 -20.07
CA ASP A 213 -14.16 5.58 -20.91
C ASP A 213 -12.99 5.00 -20.09
N LEU A 214 -12.90 5.33 -18.80
CA LEU A 214 -11.89 4.81 -17.87
C LEU A 214 -12.41 3.61 -17.06
N ALA A 215 -13.64 3.15 -17.29
CA ALA A 215 -14.20 2.05 -16.52
C ALA A 215 -13.35 0.77 -16.66
N VAL A 216 -12.99 0.20 -15.50
CA VAL A 216 -12.19 -1.03 -15.42
C VAL A 216 -13.08 -2.16 -14.95
N ASP A 217 -13.25 -3.19 -15.79
CA ASP A 217 -13.91 -4.41 -15.37
C ASP A 217 -13.00 -5.27 -14.48
N SER A 218 -13.61 -6.08 -13.62
CA SER A 218 -12.91 -7.02 -12.75
C SER A 218 -12.01 -8.02 -13.49
N SER A 219 -12.29 -8.32 -14.76
CA SER A 219 -11.46 -9.19 -15.60
C SER A 219 -10.10 -8.58 -15.96
N GLU A 220 -9.97 -7.25 -15.98
CA GLU A 220 -8.71 -6.55 -16.31
C GLU A 220 -7.59 -6.89 -15.33
N TYR A 221 -7.91 -7.11 -14.05
CA TYR A 221 -6.92 -7.61 -13.09
C TYR A 221 -6.29 -8.91 -13.57
N TYR A 222 -7.12 -9.89 -13.99
CA TYR A 222 -6.63 -11.21 -14.40
C TYR A 222 -5.87 -11.14 -15.72
N ARG A 223 -6.29 -10.26 -16.64
CA ARG A 223 -5.55 -10.00 -17.89
C ARG A 223 -4.16 -9.42 -17.59
N LEU A 224 -4.08 -8.42 -16.71
CA LEU A 224 -2.83 -7.81 -16.26
C LEU A 224 -1.91 -8.81 -15.57
N ASN A 225 -2.45 -9.56 -14.60
CA ASN A 225 -1.70 -10.58 -13.88
C ASN A 225 -1.14 -11.67 -14.81
N ASN A 226 -1.95 -12.16 -15.76
CA ASN A 226 -1.50 -13.13 -16.77
C ASN A 226 -0.41 -12.55 -17.68
N PHE A 227 -0.54 -11.29 -18.09
CA PHE A 227 0.50 -10.61 -18.87
C PHE A 227 1.81 -10.51 -18.08
N ILE A 228 1.78 -9.98 -16.85
CA ILE A 228 2.98 -9.83 -16.01
C ILE A 228 3.65 -11.18 -15.75
N ASN A 229 2.89 -12.23 -15.42
CA ASN A 229 3.46 -13.56 -15.17
C ASN A 229 4.19 -14.15 -16.39
N LYS A 230 3.75 -13.82 -17.62
CA LYS A 230 4.45 -14.24 -18.85
C LYS A 230 5.70 -13.41 -19.15
N GLN A 231 5.81 -12.23 -18.56
CA GLN A 231 6.85 -11.25 -18.86
C GLN A 231 7.95 -11.21 -17.80
N ILE A 232 7.66 -11.54 -16.54
CA ILE A 232 8.54 -11.31 -15.40
C ILE A 232 9.93 -11.96 -15.55
N ALA A 233 10.01 -13.13 -16.20
CA ALA A 233 11.28 -13.82 -16.43
C ALA A 233 12.23 -13.10 -17.42
N ASN A 234 11.73 -12.10 -18.16
CA ASN A 234 12.51 -11.34 -19.14
C ASN A 234 13.21 -10.11 -18.53
N TYR A 235 12.97 -9.81 -17.25
CA TYR A 235 13.47 -8.59 -16.58
C TYR A 235 14.33 -8.94 -15.38
N SER A 236 15.34 -8.12 -15.10
CA SER A 236 16.30 -8.35 -14.00
C SER A 236 15.82 -7.85 -12.65
N TYR A 237 14.66 -7.19 -12.60
CA TYR A 237 14.07 -6.59 -11.40
C TYR A 237 12.68 -7.18 -11.13
N PRO A 238 12.27 -7.26 -9.85
CA PRO A 238 10.94 -7.71 -9.44
C PRO A 238 9.81 -6.85 -10.02
N ILE A 239 8.75 -7.49 -10.51
CA ILE A 239 7.52 -6.82 -10.97
C ILE A 239 6.35 -7.26 -10.10
N ILE A 240 5.78 -6.31 -9.36
CA ILE A 240 4.73 -6.54 -8.36
C ILE A 240 3.44 -5.90 -8.85
N ILE A 241 2.36 -6.68 -8.96
CA ILE A 241 1.02 -6.16 -9.25
C ILE A 241 0.33 -5.69 -7.97
N GLU A 242 -0.36 -4.56 -8.02
CA GLU A 242 -1.19 -4.04 -6.93
C GLU A 242 -2.63 -3.76 -7.40
N PRO A 243 -3.67 -4.09 -6.62
CA PRO A 243 -3.63 -4.74 -5.31
C PRO A 243 -3.29 -6.23 -5.42
N GLN A 244 -2.57 -6.78 -4.45
CA GLN A 244 -2.27 -8.21 -4.43
C GLN A 244 -3.47 -9.08 -4.01
N LEU A 245 -3.86 -10.03 -4.87
CA LEU A 245 -4.88 -11.03 -4.53
C LEU A 245 -4.26 -12.25 -3.84
N ILE A 246 -4.28 -12.24 -2.50
CA ILE A 246 -3.85 -13.38 -1.68
C ILE A 246 -5.00 -14.36 -1.44
N SER A 247 -4.68 -15.65 -1.28
CA SER A 247 -5.69 -16.70 -1.08
C SER A 247 -5.43 -17.63 0.11
N SER A 248 -4.31 -17.47 0.80
CA SER A 248 -3.93 -18.25 2.00
C SER A 248 -2.92 -17.47 2.84
N LEU A 249 -2.68 -17.93 4.07
CA LEU A 249 -1.62 -17.44 4.95
C LEU A 249 -0.25 -18.12 4.69
N ALA A 250 -0.11 -18.90 3.62
CA ALA A 250 1.16 -19.56 3.31
C ALA A 250 2.24 -18.50 3.07
N ALA A 251 3.39 -18.60 3.74
CA ALA A 251 4.48 -17.63 3.68
C ALA A 251 5.30 -17.76 2.37
N ASN A 252 4.61 -17.62 1.24
CA ASN A 252 5.22 -17.63 -0.09
C ASN A 252 5.99 -16.33 -0.32
N VAL A 253 7.20 -16.47 -0.84
CA VAL A 253 8.01 -15.35 -1.32
C VAL A 253 7.52 -14.93 -2.70
N ASN A 254 7.12 -13.66 -2.85
CA ASN A 254 6.69 -13.13 -4.15
C ASN A 254 7.89 -12.95 -5.07
N ASP A 255 8.96 -12.33 -4.57
CA ASP A 255 10.18 -12.11 -5.32
C ASP A 255 11.37 -11.77 -4.38
N ILE A 256 12.55 -11.58 -4.97
CA ILE A 256 13.80 -11.29 -4.26
C ILE A 256 14.46 -10.06 -4.88
N ILE A 257 14.82 -9.08 -4.05
CA ILE A 257 15.64 -7.94 -4.49
C ILE A 257 17.03 -8.44 -4.89
N ALA A 258 17.49 -8.08 -6.08
CA ALA A 258 18.80 -8.46 -6.60
C ALA A 258 19.95 -8.04 -5.65
N ASN A 259 20.96 -8.89 -5.52
CA ASN A 259 22.14 -8.69 -4.64
C ASN A 259 21.85 -8.55 -3.14
N SER A 260 20.61 -8.79 -2.71
CA SER A 260 20.23 -8.78 -1.30
C SER A 260 20.76 -9.98 -0.52
N ALA A 261 20.63 -9.95 0.81
CA ALA A 261 20.99 -11.07 1.67
C ALA A 261 20.18 -12.35 1.32
N ALA A 262 18.89 -12.21 1.01
CA ALA A 262 18.04 -13.31 0.59
C ALA A 262 18.49 -13.91 -0.75
N ALA A 263 18.90 -13.06 -1.72
CA ALA A 263 19.46 -13.53 -2.99
C ALA A 263 20.76 -14.33 -2.79
N LYS A 264 21.67 -13.84 -1.94
CA LYS A 264 22.93 -14.53 -1.61
C LYS A 264 22.70 -15.85 -0.90
N ALA A 265 21.64 -15.95 -0.10
CA ALA A 265 21.19 -17.17 0.56
C ALA A 265 20.42 -18.14 -0.37
N ASN A 266 20.35 -17.84 -1.68
CA ASN A 266 19.70 -18.64 -2.72
C ASN A 266 18.19 -18.86 -2.47
N LEU A 267 17.51 -17.90 -1.84
CA LEU A 267 16.04 -17.84 -1.86
C LEU A 267 15.57 -17.41 -3.24
N LYS A 268 14.38 -17.87 -3.63
CA LYS A 268 13.78 -17.64 -4.94
C LYS A 268 12.31 -17.27 -4.81
N SER A 269 11.78 -16.60 -5.83
CA SER A 269 10.33 -16.44 -6.01
C SER A 269 9.65 -17.81 -5.97
N GLY A 270 8.52 -17.91 -5.28
CA GLY A 270 7.76 -19.15 -5.09
C GLY A 270 8.22 -20.03 -3.93
N ASP A 271 9.32 -19.71 -3.24
CA ASP A 271 9.72 -20.44 -2.03
C ASP A 271 8.65 -20.27 -0.94
N LEU A 272 8.28 -21.38 -0.29
CA LEU A 272 7.39 -21.39 0.87
C LEU A 272 8.22 -21.48 2.15
N ILE A 273 8.27 -20.39 2.91
CA ILE A 273 8.95 -20.37 4.21
C ILE A 273 8.11 -21.15 5.23
N LEU A 274 8.71 -22.14 5.88
CA LEU A 274 8.04 -23.00 6.87
C LEU A 274 8.41 -22.62 8.30
N LYS A 275 9.70 -22.35 8.54
CA LYS A 275 10.23 -21.96 9.85
C LYS A 275 11.34 -20.93 9.73
N VAL A 276 11.47 -20.12 10.77
CA VAL A 276 12.58 -19.18 10.98
C VAL A 276 13.14 -19.47 12.37
N ASN A 277 14.44 -19.77 12.45
CA ASN A 277 15.12 -20.17 13.68
C ASN A 277 14.41 -21.31 14.43
N GLY A 278 13.97 -22.34 13.70
CA GLY A 278 13.24 -23.50 14.24
C GLY A 278 11.79 -23.22 14.63
N LYS A 279 11.31 -21.97 14.59
CA LYS A 279 9.93 -21.60 14.90
C LYS A 279 9.07 -21.56 13.65
N THR A 280 7.94 -22.25 13.66
CA THR A 280 6.95 -22.22 12.56
C THR A 280 6.45 -20.80 12.30
N VAL A 281 6.32 -20.47 11.01
CA VAL A 281 5.67 -19.23 10.57
C VAL A 281 4.19 -19.46 10.33
N LYS A 282 3.37 -18.46 10.65
CA LYS A 282 1.90 -18.54 10.57
C LYS A 282 1.29 -17.70 9.45
N SER A 283 2.06 -16.75 8.91
CA SER A 283 1.68 -15.86 7.82
C SER A 283 2.92 -15.30 7.12
N ARG A 284 2.74 -14.61 5.98
CA ARG A 284 3.83 -13.86 5.33
C ARG A 284 4.35 -12.76 6.24
N VAL A 285 3.45 -12.02 6.89
CA VAL A 285 3.81 -10.95 7.83
C VAL A 285 4.64 -11.51 9.00
N ASP A 286 4.22 -12.65 9.58
CA ASP A 286 4.96 -13.31 10.65
C ASP A 286 6.35 -13.79 10.19
N ALA A 287 6.45 -14.38 8.99
CA ALA A 287 7.74 -14.77 8.42
C ALA A 287 8.65 -13.56 8.18
N PHE A 288 8.13 -12.50 7.56
CA PHE A 288 8.86 -11.29 7.23
C PHE A 288 9.46 -10.64 8.48
N TYR A 289 8.65 -10.42 9.52
CA TYR A 289 9.13 -9.79 10.75
C TYR A 289 10.06 -10.67 11.57
N LYS A 290 9.86 -11.99 11.62
CA LYS A 290 10.83 -12.92 12.23
C LYS A 290 12.18 -12.90 11.53
N ILE A 291 12.19 -12.75 10.21
CA ILE A 291 13.43 -12.64 9.43
C ILE A 291 14.07 -11.27 9.64
N LYS A 292 13.31 -10.18 9.54
CA LYS A 292 13.81 -8.81 9.72
C LYS A 292 14.44 -8.60 11.10
N SER A 293 13.77 -9.05 12.16
CA SER A 293 14.23 -8.90 13.56
C SER A 293 15.41 -9.81 13.93
N ALA A 294 15.75 -10.82 13.13
CA ALA A 294 16.84 -11.73 13.47
C ALA A 294 18.16 -11.34 12.78
N LYS A 295 19.27 -11.48 13.51
CA LYS A 295 20.60 -11.60 12.93
C LYS A 295 20.81 -13.01 12.38
N ASN A 296 21.33 -13.12 11.16
CA ASN A 296 21.63 -14.39 10.48
C ASN A 296 20.53 -15.48 10.62
N PRO A 297 19.25 -15.20 10.28
CA PRO A 297 18.17 -16.15 10.51
C PRO A 297 18.37 -17.45 9.70
N LYS A 298 18.18 -18.58 10.37
CA LYS A 298 18.08 -19.92 9.78
C LYS A 298 16.68 -20.11 9.22
N ILE A 299 16.58 -20.39 7.92
CA ILE A 299 15.32 -20.54 7.20
C ILE A 299 15.16 -22.00 6.81
N GLU A 300 14.03 -22.60 7.21
CA GLU A 300 13.55 -23.86 6.64
C GLU A 300 12.45 -23.53 5.64
N LEU A 301 12.62 -23.89 4.38
CA LEU A 301 11.67 -23.60 3.30
C LEU A 301 11.36 -24.84 2.46
N LYS A 302 10.23 -24.81 1.76
CA LYS A 302 9.83 -25.78 0.75
C LYS A 302 9.90 -25.10 -0.63
N ARG A 303 10.65 -25.71 -1.54
CA ARG A 303 10.70 -25.34 -2.96
C ARG A 303 10.24 -26.54 -3.76
N GLU A 304 9.12 -26.40 -4.46
CA GLU A 304 8.42 -27.54 -5.08
C GLU A 304 8.19 -28.63 -4.02
N GLU A 305 8.73 -29.84 -4.17
CA GLU A 305 8.63 -30.92 -3.18
C GLU A 305 9.87 -31.07 -2.27
N LYS A 306 10.88 -30.21 -2.42
CA LYS A 306 12.14 -30.30 -1.67
C LYS A 306 12.14 -29.37 -0.47
N GLN A 307 12.55 -29.90 0.68
CA GLN A 307 12.84 -29.10 1.86
C GLN A 307 14.29 -28.62 1.80
N ILE A 308 14.49 -27.31 1.98
CA ILE A 308 15.79 -26.64 1.89
C ILE A 308 16.00 -25.87 3.19
N ASN A 309 17.23 -25.94 3.71
CA ASN A 309 17.66 -25.13 4.84
C ASN A 309 18.73 -24.15 4.35
N THR A 310 18.62 -22.88 4.74
CA THR A 310 19.60 -21.85 4.40
C THR A 310 19.72 -20.83 5.53
N ILE A 311 20.75 -19.97 5.46
CA ILE A 311 20.96 -18.87 6.40
C ILE A 311 21.00 -17.58 5.60
N ILE A 312 20.20 -16.59 6.00
CA ILE A 312 20.25 -15.26 5.40
C ILE A 312 21.27 -14.44 6.18
N GLU A 313 22.46 -14.22 5.63
CA GLU A 313 23.51 -13.41 6.28
C GLU A 313 23.15 -11.92 6.29
N LYS A 314 22.78 -11.40 7.46
CA LYS A 314 22.42 -9.99 7.67
C LYS A 314 22.45 -9.65 9.16
N GLU A 315 22.55 -8.35 9.44
CA GLU A 315 22.35 -7.82 10.80
C GLU A 315 20.86 -7.77 11.18
N GLU A 316 20.60 -7.65 12.48
CA GLU A 316 19.27 -7.45 13.05
C GLU A 316 18.65 -6.12 12.56
N GLY A 317 17.33 -6.10 12.36
CA GLY A 317 16.59 -4.92 11.88
C GLY A 317 16.75 -4.62 10.38
N ILE A 318 17.86 -5.05 9.78
CA ILE A 318 18.15 -4.83 8.35
C ILE A 318 17.26 -5.72 7.47
N SER A 319 16.77 -5.15 6.36
CA SER A 319 15.98 -5.86 5.36
C SER A 319 16.74 -7.05 4.77
N SER A 320 16.06 -8.20 4.60
CA SER A 320 16.61 -9.37 3.92
C SER A 320 16.62 -9.22 2.40
N GLY A 321 15.78 -8.32 1.85
CA GLY A 321 15.48 -8.23 0.43
C GLY A 321 14.41 -9.22 -0.06
N LEU A 322 13.68 -9.85 0.85
CA LEU A 322 12.46 -10.60 0.50
C LEU A 322 11.32 -9.64 0.15
N ILE A 323 10.62 -9.93 -0.94
CA ILE A 323 9.36 -9.28 -1.30
C ILE A 323 8.24 -10.26 -0.96
N MET A 324 7.35 -9.85 -0.06
CA MET A 324 6.22 -10.67 0.42
C MET A 324 4.96 -9.81 0.48
N SER A 325 3.83 -10.36 0.01
CA SER A 325 2.51 -9.74 0.17
C SER A 325 2.20 -9.56 1.65
N TYR A 326 1.69 -8.39 2.03
CA TYR A 326 1.09 -8.24 3.35
C TYR A 326 -0.21 -9.04 3.40
N ASP A 327 -0.32 -9.97 4.35
CA ASP A 327 -1.54 -10.72 4.64
C ASP A 327 -2.15 -10.27 5.97
N LEU A 328 -1.80 -10.92 7.08
CA LEU A 328 -2.26 -10.57 8.42
C LEU A 328 -1.15 -10.79 9.43
N SER A 329 -1.05 -9.89 10.40
CA SER A 329 -0.19 -10.10 11.57
C SER A 329 -0.68 -11.27 12.42
N LEU A 330 0.21 -11.86 13.21
CA LEU A 330 -0.15 -12.95 14.13
C LEU A 330 -1.22 -12.52 15.13
N ASN A 331 -1.20 -11.27 15.57
CA ASN A 331 -2.21 -10.70 16.46
C ASN A 331 -3.59 -10.67 15.78
N GLN A 332 -3.69 -10.16 14.54
CA GLN A 332 -4.93 -10.13 13.78
C GLN A 332 -5.48 -11.55 13.56
N ILE A 333 -4.63 -12.51 13.19
CA ILE A 333 -5.02 -13.91 13.00
C ILE A 333 -5.57 -14.50 14.28
N ASN A 334 -4.88 -14.30 15.41
CA ASN A 334 -5.28 -14.84 16.70
C ASN A 334 -6.60 -14.22 17.18
N LYS A 335 -6.77 -12.89 17.06
CA LYS A 335 -8.03 -12.20 17.40
C LYS A 335 -9.19 -12.73 16.57
N LEU A 336 -9.03 -12.83 15.25
CA LEU A 336 -10.09 -13.34 14.36
C LEU A 336 -10.49 -14.77 14.70
N LYS A 337 -9.51 -15.66 14.94
CA LYS A 337 -9.79 -17.05 15.35
C LYS A 337 -10.44 -17.13 16.73
N ALA A 338 -10.02 -16.31 17.68
CA ALA A 338 -10.62 -16.27 19.01
C ALA A 338 -12.09 -15.83 18.95
N TYR A 339 -12.41 -14.80 18.16
CA TYR A 339 -13.79 -14.38 17.99
C TYR A 339 -14.64 -15.39 17.21
N ALA A 340 -14.06 -16.06 16.21
CA ALA A 340 -14.73 -17.12 15.48
C ALA A 340 -15.04 -18.33 16.39
N GLU A 341 -14.09 -18.77 17.23
CA GLU A 341 -14.30 -19.83 18.23
C GLU A 341 -15.38 -19.43 19.24
N ALA A 342 -15.35 -18.18 19.71
CA ALA A 342 -16.33 -17.63 20.65
C ALA A 342 -17.76 -17.51 20.09
N SER A 343 -17.98 -17.77 18.80
CA SER A 343 -19.32 -17.84 18.19
C SER A 343 -19.93 -19.24 18.16
N LYS A 344 -19.28 -20.27 18.73
CA LYS A 344 -19.81 -21.64 18.79
C LYS A 344 -21.22 -21.69 19.36
N LYS A 345 -22.12 -22.53 18.85
CA LYS A 345 -23.51 -22.67 19.33
C LYS A 345 -23.58 -23.40 20.68
N ASP A 346 -23.15 -22.73 21.74
CA ASP A 346 -23.48 -23.05 23.13
C ASP A 346 -24.24 -21.85 23.71
N LYS A 347 -25.14 -22.07 24.68
CA LYS A 347 -26.21 -21.16 25.13
C LYS A 347 -25.75 -19.78 25.66
N LYS A 348 -24.46 -19.45 25.60
CA LYS A 348 -23.86 -18.19 26.07
C LYS A 348 -23.05 -17.42 25.00
N ASN A 349 -22.97 -17.92 23.77
CA ASN A 349 -22.04 -17.39 22.76
C ASN A 349 -22.69 -16.43 21.77
N LYS A 350 -21.93 -15.38 21.41
CA LYS A 350 -22.38 -14.25 20.58
C LYS A 350 -22.54 -14.62 19.10
N LYS A 351 -23.65 -14.21 18.48
CA LYS A 351 -23.80 -14.16 17.02
C LYS A 351 -22.77 -13.16 16.46
N THR A 352 -21.83 -13.65 15.67
CA THR A 352 -20.70 -12.85 15.16
C THR A 352 -20.81 -12.69 13.66
N LEU A 353 -20.70 -11.44 13.20
CA LEU A 353 -20.65 -11.08 11.80
C LEU A 353 -19.27 -10.52 11.46
N ILE A 354 -18.59 -11.10 10.47
CA ILE A 354 -17.34 -10.57 9.92
C ILE A 354 -17.65 -9.97 8.55
N ILE A 355 -17.17 -8.75 8.29
CA ILE A 355 -17.32 -8.10 6.99
C ILE A 355 -15.94 -7.86 6.38
N SER A 356 -15.78 -8.18 5.11
CA SER A 356 -14.52 -7.99 4.37
C SER A 356 -14.75 -7.26 3.06
N SER A 357 -13.68 -6.68 2.50
CA SER A 357 -13.71 -6.11 1.16
C SER A 357 -13.88 -7.18 0.08
N GLN A 358 -14.21 -6.77 -1.15
CA GLN A 358 -14.31 -7.69 -2.28
C GLN A 358 -13.01 -8.46 -2.53
N PHE A 359 -11.86 -7.79 -2.40
CA PHE A 359 -10.55 -8.41 -2.62
C PHE A 359 -10.20 -9.45 -1.55
N ALA A 360 -10.53 -9.18 -0.29
CA ALA A 360 -10.15 -10.05 0.83
C ALA A 360 -11.15 -11.20 1.12
N TYR A 361 -12.38 -11.13 0.58
CA TYR A 361 -13.44 -12.08 0.91
C TYR A 361 -13.05 -13.56 0.68
N SER A 362 -12.46 -13.89 -0.47
CA SER A 362 -12.05 -15.26 -0.79
C SER A 362 -10.98 -15.78 0.18
N PHE A 363 -10.07 -14.91 0.61
CA PHE A 363 -9.05 -15.22 1.60
C PHE A 363 -9.68 -15.51 2.97
N PHE A 364 -10.56 -14.63 3.48
CA PHE A 364 -11.25 -14.84 4.75
C PHE A 364 -12.15 -16.06 4.74
N LYS A 365 -12.88 -16.30 3.65
CA LYS A 365 -13.73 -17.49 3.50
C LYS A 365 -12.95 -18.79 3.66
N LYS A 366 -11.74 -18.86 3.07
CA LYS A 366 -10.85 -20.03 3.22
C LYS A 366 -10.28 -20.13 4.64
N MET A 367 -9.79 -19.02 5.18
CA MET A 367 -9.17 -18.98 6.51
C MET A 367 -10.16 -19.36 7.63
N LEU A 368 -11.42 -18.94 7.49
CA LEU A 368 -12.47 -19.13 8.49
C LEU A 368 -13.37 -20.34 8.18
N ALA A 369 -13.07 -21.13 7.14
CA ALA A 369 -13.87 -22.30 6.76
C ALA A 369 -14.19 -23.27 7.93
N PRO A 370 -13.26 -23.54 8.88
CA PRO A 370 -13.57 -24.38 10.05
C PRO A 370 -14.69 -23.85 10.96
N TYR A 371 -15.02 -22.56 10.86
CA TYR A 371 -16.02 -21.87 11.69
C TYR A 371 -17.29 -21.50 10.91
N LEU A 372 -17.27 -21.56 9.57
CA LEU A 372 -18.42 -21.23 8.71
C LEU A 372 -19.30 -22.48 8.47
N ASN A 373 -19.84 -23.05 9.55
CA ASN A 373 -20.71 -24.22 9.50
C ASN A 373 -21.81 -24.15 10.58
N SER A 374 -22.71 -25.14 10.58
CA SER A 374 -23.88 -25.17 11.45
C SER A 374 -23.59 -25.19 12.95
N ASN A 375 -22.35 -25.48 13.39
CA ASN A 375 -21.95 -25.50 14.80
C ASN A 375 -21.60 -24.11 15.35
N TYR A 376 -21.52 -23.09 14.51
CA TYR A 376 -21.17 -21.73 14.90
C TYR A 376 -22.24 -20.73 14.44
N ASN A 377 -22.39 -19.65 15.20
CA ASN A 377 -23.17 -18.47 14.85
C ASN A 377 -22.26 -17.42 14.17
N LEU A 378 -21.48 -17.85 13.18
CA LEU A 378 -20.54 -17.00 12.45
C LEU A 378 -21.04 -16.76 11.02
N ASN A 379 -21.17 -15.50 10.63
CA ASN A 379 -21.42 -15.10 9.25
C ASN A 379 -20.25 -14.29 8.69
N LEU A 380 -19.94 -14.49 7.40
CA LEU A 380 -18.97 -13.69 6.67
C LEU A 380 -19.67 -13.01 5.49
N LEU A 381 -19.66 -11.68 5.46
CA LEU A 381 -20.22 -10.90 4.37
C LEU A 381 -19.13 -10.23 3.52
N LYS A 382 -19.44 -10.10 2.22
CA LYS A 382 -18.62 -9.41 1.23
C LYS A 382 -19.19 -8.01 1.01
N ALA A 383 -18.51 -6.98 1.51
CA ALA A 383 -18.90 -5.61 1.29
C ALA A 383 -18.57 -5.16 -0.14
N LYS A 384 -19.56 -4.59 -0.81
CA LYS A 384 -19.37 -3.79 -2.02
C LYS A 384 -19.24 -2.32 -1.62
N ASN A 385 -18.38 -1.58 -2.31
CA ASN A 385 -18.30 -0.13 -2.14
C ASN A 385 -19.38 0.53 -3.00
N TYR A 386 -20.51 0.92 -2.39
CA TYR A 386 -21.57 1.62 -3.09
C TYR A 386 -21.37 3.13 -3.08
N PHE A 387 -20.66 3.66 -2.08
CA PHE A 387 -20.40 5.09 -1.95
C PHE A 387 -19.53 5.63 -3.09
N PHE A 388 -18.31 5.09 -3.26
CA PHE A 388 -17.49 5.42 -4.42
C PHE A 388 -18.02 4.75 -5.68
N GLY A 389 -18.47 3.50 -5.59
CA GLY A 389 -18.91 2.72 -6.74
C GLY A 389 -17.79 2.42 -7.72
N GLY A 390 -18.13 2.28 -9.00
CA GLY A 390 -17.21 1.94 -10.08
C GLY A 390 -16.47 0.62 -9.83
N SER A 391 -15.15 0.64 -10.01
CA SER A 391 -14.25 -0.49 -9.75
C SER A 391 -13.64 -0.49 -8.34
N ILE A 392 -14.06 0.44 -7.46
CA ILE A 392 -13.53 0.54 -6.11
C ILE A 392 -13.95 -0.67 -5.26
N ALA A 393 -12.94 -1.34 -4.70
CA ALA A 393 -13.12 -2.58 -3.94
C ALA A 393 -12.22 -2.69 -2.70
N ALA A 394 -11.45 -1.63 -2.38
CA ALA A 394 -10.57 -1.59 -1.21
C ALA A 394 -11.36 -1.44 0.11
N ALA A 395 -10.87 -2.05 1.18
CA ALA A 395 -11.50 -1.96 2.50
C ALA A 395 -11.50 -0.52 3.04
N GLY A 396 -10.37 0.19 2.94
CA GLY A 396 -10.22 1.54 3.49
C GLY A 396 -11.04 2.63 2.79
N LEU A 397 -11.81 2.28 1.75
CA LEU A 397 -12.73 3.19 1.07
C LEU A 397 -14.21 2.88 1.37
N LEU A 398 -14.50 1.81 2.13
CA LEU A 398 -15.86 1.54 2.60
C LEU A 398 -16.28 2.61 3.60
N CYS A 399 -17.56 2.97 3.59
CA CYS A 399 -18.14 3.89 4.58
C CYS A 399 -19.24 3.18 5.38
N ASN A 400 -19.65 3.77 6.52
CA ASN A 400 -20.73 3.23 7.36
C ASN A 400 -21.99 2.91 6.55
N GLN A 401 -22.34 3.77 5.60
CA GLN A 401 -23.52 3.56 4.75
C GLN A 401 -23.44 2.29 3.88
N ASP A 402 -22.25 1.90 3.41
CA ASP A 402 -22.05 0.67 2.65
C ASP A 402 -22.32 -0.55 3.55
N LEU A 403 -21.79 -0.49 4.78
CA LEU A 403 -21.93 -1.54 5.79
C LEU A 403 -23.39 -1.67 6.26
N ILE A 404 -24.05 -0.56 6.57
CA ILE A 404 -25.46 -0.53 6.98
C ILE A 404 -26.34 -1.15 5.89
N LYS A 405 -26.15 -0.74 4.62
CA LYS A 405 -26.91 -1.26 3.48
C LYS A 405 -26.69 -2.77 3.32
N LEU A 406 -25.45 -3.24 3.48
CA LEU A 406 -25.11 -4.65 3.39
C LEU A 406 -25.80 -5.47 4.51
N ILE A 407 -25.69 -5.03 5.76
CA ILE A 407 -26.22 -5.74 6.92
C ILE A 407 -27.76 -5.79 6.85
N LYS A 408 -28.42 -4.66 6.57
CA LYS A 408 -29.89 -4.61 6.40
C LYS A 408 -30.37 -5.53 5.27
N LYS A 409 -29.63 -5.59 4.16
CA LYS A 409 -29.97 -6.48 3.04
C LYS A 409 -29.77 -7.96 3.39
N ALA A 410 -28.78 -8.29 4.21
CA ALA A 410 -28.52 -9.65 4.64
C ALA A 410 -29.57 -10.15 5.64
N ASP A 411 -30.27 -9.25 6.33
CA ASP A 411 -31.29 -9.54 7.34
C ASP A 411 -30.75 -10.50 8.42
N LEU A 412 -29.55 -10.19 8.92
CA LEU A 412 -28.85 -10.99 9.93
C LEU A 412 -28.79 -10.26 11.26
N GLU A 413 -29.18 -10.96 12.33
CA GLU A 413 -28.92 -10.52 13.69
C GLU A 413 -27.47 -10.84 14.09
N ALA A 414 -26.81 -9.88 14.73
CA ALA A 414 -25.47 -10.04 15.26
C ALA A 414 -25.34 -9.34 16.62
N ASP A 415 -24.68 -9.98 17.57
CA ASP A 415 -24.28 -9.36 18.84
C ASP A 415 -22.90 -8.69 18.72
N ARG A 416 -22.15 -9.05 17.67
CA ARG A 416 -20.80 -8.55 17.36
C ARG A 416 -20.59 -8.41 15.85
N ILE A 417 -20.01 -7.28 15.44
CA ILE A 417 -19.60 -6.99 14.06
C ILE A 417 -18.09 -6.75 14.03
N ILE A 418 -17.35 -7.54 13.24
CA ILE A 418 -15.91 -7.41 13.05
C ILE A 418 -15.63 -6.78 11.69
N LEU A 419 -14.87 -5.69 11.70
CA LEU A 419 -14.57 -4.86 10.53
C LEU A 419 -13.06 -4.63 10.37
N PRO A 420 -12.57 -4.43 9.13
CA PRO A 420 -11.23 -3.94 8.88
C PRO A 420 -11.00 -2.58 9.57
N GLU A 421 -9.97 -2.48 10.40
CA GLU A 421 -9.65 -1.23 11.10
C GLU A 421 -9.39 -0.05 10.15
N ILE A 422 -8.81 -0.34 8.98
CA ILE A 422 -8.44 0.63 7.94
C ILE A 422 -9.62 1.42 7.35
N ILE A 423 -10.87 1.03 7.64
CA ILE A 423 -12.07 1.81 7.28
C ILE A 423 -12.11 3.16 8.02
N TYR A 424 -11.58 3.18 9.24
CA TYR A 424 -11.75 4.28 10.17
C TYR A 424 -10.43 5.01 10.40
N ASP A 425 -10.52 6.33 10.58
CA ASP A 425 -9.44 7.11 11.16
C ASP A 425 -9.21 6.70 12.63
N TYR A 426 -8.11 7.15 13.19
CA TYR A 426 -7.72 6.96 14.59
C TYR A 426 -8.75 7.41 15.64
N TYR A 427 -9.75 8.23 15.26
CA TYR A 427 -10.85 8.59 16.14
C TYR A 427 -12.11 7.78 15.85
N GLY A 428 -12.00 6.70 15.08
CA GLY A 428 -13.10 5.81 14.74
C GLY A 428 -14.04 6.34 13.66
N ASN A 429 -13.66 7.36 12.87
CA ASN A 429 -14.53 7.93 11.84
C ASN A 429 -14.17 7.46 10.43
N ASP A 430 -15.18 7.13 9.63
CA ASP A 430 -15.00 6.87 8.20
C ASP A 430 -14.65 8.14 7.41
N LEU A 431 -14.58 8.02 6.09
CA LEU A 431 -14.26 9.13 5.18
C LEU A 431 -15.34 10.24 5.15
N LEU A 432 -16.54 9.96 5.65
CA LEU A 432 -17.65 10.90 5.78
C LEU A 432 -17.76 11.52 7.19
N GLY A 433 -16.82 11.20 8.08
CA GLY A 433 -16.83 11.69 9.46
C GLY A 433 -17.91 11.02 10.32
N LYS A 434 -18.31 9.80 9.97
CA LYS A 434 -19.25 8.97 10.72
C LYS A 434 -18.48 7.98 11.59
N HIS A 435 -18.77 8.00 12.88
CA HIS A 435 -18.11 7.13 13.85
C HIS A 435 -18.62 5.69 13.74
N TYR A 436 -17.79 4.68 13.98
CA TYR A 436 -18.20 3.26 13.92
C TYR A 436 -19.34 2.93 14.89
N SER A 437 -19.49 3.69 15.98
CA SER A 437 -20.58 3.50 16.95
C SER A 437 -21.97 3.71 16.36
N GLU A 438 -22.09 4.38 15.20
CA GLU A 438 -23.35 4.43 14.45
C GLU A 438 -23.83 3.02 14.07
N LEU A 439 -22.92 2.10 13.76
CA LEU A 439 -23.27 0.69 13.51
C LEU A 439 -23.74 0.00 14.79
N GLU A 440 -23.09 0.29 15.92
CA GLU A 440 -23.47 -0.24 17.24
C GLU A 440 -24.88 0.20 17.61
N ASP A 441 -25.20 1.46 17.38
CA ASP A 441 -26.53 2.03 17.64
C ASP A 441 -27.62 1.44 16.73
N ASN A 442 -27.31 1.29 15.43
CA ASN A 442 -28.24 0.79 14.42
C ASN A 442 -28.55 -0.71 14.60
N PHE A 443 -27.57 -1.51 14.98
CA PHE A 443 -27.70 -2.98 15.03
C PHE A 443 -27.68 -3.56 16.43
N LYS A 444 -27.51 -2.74 17.48
CA LYS A 444 -27.36 -3.17 18.88
C LYS A 444 -26.28 -4.24 19.06
N ALA A 445 -25.18 -4.07 18.33
CA ALA A 445 -24.07 -5.01 18.23
C ALA A 445 -22.75 -4.33 18.62
N GLU A 446 -21.85 -5.05 19.29
CA GLU A 446 -20.49 -4.59 19.58
C GLU A 446 -19.66 -4.53 18.28
N VAL A 447 -19.02 -3.39 17.98
CA VAL A 447 -18.09 -3.29 16.84
C VAL A 447 -16.66 -3.56 17.28
N ILE A 448 -15.98 -4.47 16.56
CA ILE A 448 -14.56 -4.77 16.76
C ILE A 448 -13.80 -4.44 15.47
N LEU A 449 -12.74 -3.64 15.61
CA LEU A 449 -11.84 -3.29 14.52
C LEU A 449 -10.59 -4.18 14.56
N ILE A 450 -10.25 -4.82 13.43
CA ILE A 450 -9.10 -5.73 13.27
C ILE A 450 -8.32 -5.45 11.99
#